data_AF-A0AAU6C4K5-F1
#
_entry.id   AF-A0AAU6C4K5-F1
#
_cell.length_a   1.000
_cell.length_b   1.000
_cell.length_c   1.000
_cell.angle_alpha   90.00
_cell.angle_beta   90.00
_cell.angle_gamma   90.00
#
_symmetry.space_group_name_H-M   'P 1'
#
loop_
_entity.id
_entity.type
_entity.pdbx_description
1 polymer ?
#
loop_
_entity_poly.entity_id
_entity_poly.type
_entity_poly.pdbx_seq_one_letter_code
_entity_poly.pdbx_strand_id
1 'polypeptide(L)'
;MAETPYGIKRLSLPVRQSATTERDRHCPDTRPATGPTPAAERRGREDVQGRPTRTFPDAPPAVPAVATEEAFDFFSSARIRHYVPVLGFKRASRRLTQRPLKSEARGG
;
A
#
# COMPACT_ATOMS: atom_id res chain seq x y z
N MET A 1 10.09 -39.83 34.17
CA MET A 1 9.91 -38.37 34.20
C MET A 1 11.03 -37.76 33.38
N ALA A 2 10.72 -37.06 32.30
CA ALA A 2 11.73 -36.46 31.42
C ALA A 2 11.33 -35.01 31.15
N GLU A 3 12.03 -34.07 31.78
CA GLU A 3 11.98 -32.64 31.48
C GLU A 3 12.82 -32.38 30.23
N THR A 4 12.23 -31.71 29.24
CA THR A 4 13.00 -31.11 28.15
C THR A 4 13.64 -29.81 28.63
N PRO A 5 14.88 -29.47 28.20
CA PRO A 5 15.70 -28.38 28.76
C PRO A 5 15.19 -26.96 28.47
N TYR A 6 14.02 -26.81 27.85
CA TYR A 6 13.31 -25.56 27.68
C TYR A 6 11.92 -25.76 28.24
N GLY A 7 11.61 -25.09 29.36
CA GLY A 7 10.39 -25.24 30.15
C GLY A 7 9.10 -24.78 29.45
N ILE A 8 8.81 -25.34 28.28
CA ILE A 8 7.59 -25.09 27.53
C ILE A 8 6.53 -26.05 28.07
N LYS A 9 5.69 -25.56 28.99
CA LYS A 9 4.45 -26.24 29.36
C LYS A 9 3.62 -26.39 28.09
N ARG A 10 3.41 -27.63 27.62
CA ARG A 10 2.47 -27.93 26.54
C ARG A 10 1.07 -27.49 26.99
N LEU A 11 0.65 -26.28 26.61
CA LEU A 11 -0.75 -25.91 26.60
C LEU A 11 -1.41 -26.67 25.45
N SER A 12 -2.01 -27.80 25.77
CA SER A 12 -2.88 -28.54 24.85
C SER A 12 -4.16 -27.73 24.64
N LEU A 13 -4.12 -26.79 23.71
CA LEU A 13 -5.33 -26.20 23.16
C LEU A 13 -5.99 -27.23 22.23
N PRO A 14 -7.29 -27.50 22.36
CA PRO A 14 -7.98 -28.38 21.42
C PRO A 14 -7.96 -27.70 20.04
N VAL A 15 -7.15 -28.25 19.13
CA VAL A 15 -7.26 -27.97 17.71
C VAL A 15 -8.64 -28.44 17.28
N ARG A 16 -9.57 -27.50 17.06
CA ARG A 16 -10.79 -27.79 16.30
C ARG A 16 -10.36 -28.19 14.89
N GLN A 17 -10.27 -29.49 14.66
CA GLN A 17 -10.14 -30.05 13.32
C GLN A 17 -11.49 -29.89 12.62
N SER A 18 -11.68 -28.77 11.94
CA SER A 18 -12.78 -28.61 11.00
C SER A 18 -12.47 -29.48 9.78
N ALA A 19 -13.10 -30.66 9.70
CA ALA A 19 -13.07 -31.49 8.51
C ALA A 19 -13.72 -30.71 7.35
N THR A 20 -12.92 -30.24 6.40
CA THR A 20 -13.42 -29.67 5.15
C THR A 20 -13.27 -30.72 4.05
N THR A 21 -14.40 -31.26 3.63
CA THR A 21 -14.53 -32.08 2.43
C THR A 21 -14.00 -31.31 1.23
N GLU A 22 -13.06 -31.93 0.54
CA GLU A 22 -12.36 -31.48 -0.65
C GLU A 22 -13.33 -31.37 -1.86
N ARG A 23 -14.00 -30.22 -2.02
CA ARG A 23 -14.61 -29.82 -3.29
C ARG A 23 -14.86 -28.31 -3.32
N ASP A 24 -14.36 -27.66 -4.38
CA ASP A 24 -14.36 -26.22 -4.68
C ASP A 24 -13.38 -25.32 -3.90
N ARG A 25 -12.11 -25.35 -4.33
CA ARG A 25 -11.14 -24.29 -4.02
C ARG A 25 -11.35 -23.08 -4.95
N HIS A 26 -12.42 -22.33 -4.75
CA HIS A 26 -12.37 -20.90 -5.08
C HIS A 26 -11.66 -20.20 -3.94
N CYS A 27 -10.63 -19.39 -4.26
CA CYS A 27 -9.96 -18.57 -3.24
C CYS A 27 -11.03 -17.79 -2.47
N PRO A 28 -10.99 -17.78 -1.12
CA PRO A 28 -11.94 -16.98 -0.36
C PRO A 28 -11.84 -15.53 -0.84
N ASP A 29 -12.98 -14.89 -1.09
CA ASP A 29 -12.99 -13.47 -1.43
C ASP A 29 -12.51 -12.68 -0.21
N THR A 30 -11.23 -12.31 -0.21
CA THR A 30 -10.60 -11.53 0.87
C THR A 30 -10.80 -10.03 0.68
N ARG A 31 -11.65 -9.61 -0.25
CA ARG A 31 -11.93 -8.18 -0.42
C ARG A 31 -12.66 -7.65 0.81
N PRO A 32 -12.34 -6.43 1.26
CA PRO A 32 -13.11 -5.78 2.32
C PRO A 32 -14.57 -5.66 1.90
N ALA A 33 -15.48 -6.17 2.73
CA ALA A 33 -16.93 -6.05 2.50
C ALA A 33 -17.42 -4.60 2.62
N THR A 34 -16.64 -3.75 3.29
CA THR A 34 -16.91 -2.33 3.49
C THR A 34 -15.81 -1.48 2.89
N GLY A 35 -16.18 -0.29 2.42
CA GLY A 35 -15.21 0.71 1.98
C GLY A 35 -14.24 1.10 3.10
N PRO A 36 -13.05 1.63 2.76
CA PRO A 36 -12.09 2.07 3.76
C PRO A 36 -12.70 3.19 4.63
N THR A 37 -12.37 3.18 5.92
CA THR A 37 -12.74 4.29 6.80
C THR A 37 -11.96 5.55 6.40
N PRO A 38 -12.47 6.77 6.67
CA PRO A 38 -11.72 8.00 6.40
C PRO A 38 -10.32 8.02 7.04
N ALA A 39 -10.16 7.40 8.21
CA ALA A 39 -8.85 7.26 8.86
C ALA A 39 -7.90 6.33 8.09
N ALA A 40 -8.42 5.23 7.52
CA ALA A 40 -7.64 4.33 6.67
C ALA A 40 -7.27 4.99 5.33
N GLU A 41 -8.18 5.76 4.73
CA GLU A 41 -7.90 6.56 3.53
C GLU A 41 -6.78 7.57 3.79
N ARG A 42 -6.86 8.30 4.91
CA ARG A 42 -5.83 9.27 5.30
C ARG A 42 -4.47 8.62 5.50
N ARG A 43 -4.41 7.52 6.28
CA ARG A 43 -3.16 6.75 6.48
C ARG A 43 -2.59 6.25 5.15
N GLY A 44 -3.45 5.81 4.23
CA GLY A 44 -3.02 5.38 2.89
C GLY A 44 -2.44 6.52 2.06
N ARG A 45 -3.00 7.73 2.16
CA ARG A 45 -2.44 8.92 1.50
C ARG A 45 -1.09 9.34 2.10
N GLU A 46 -1.00 9.37 3.42
CA GLU A 46 0.25 9.68 4.15
C GLU A 46 1.38 8.70 3.80
N ASP A 47 1.08 7.39 3.76
CA ASP A 47 2.04 6.35 3.34
C ASP A 47 2.53 6.57 1.90
N VAL A 48 1.66 7.04 1.01
CA VAL A 48 2.02 7.31 -0.38
C VAL A 48 2.79 8.61 -0.54
N GLN A 49 2.47 9.69 0.17
CA GLN A 49 3.17 10.98 0.04
C GLN A 49 4.69 10.86 0.31
N GLY A 50 5.10 9.97 1.23
CA GLY A 50 6.52 9.75 1.53
C GLY A 50 7.28 8.87 0.52
N ARG A 51 6.58 8.09 -0.31
CA ARG A 51 7.22 7.09 -1.20
C ARG A 51 7.89 7.69 -2.43
N PRO A 52 7.28 8.63 -3.18
CA PRO A 52 7.91 9.27 -4.32
C PRO A 52 9.21 9.99 -3.97
N THR A 53 9.29 10.67 -2.82
CA THR A 53 10.53 11.33 -2.36
C THR A 53 11.66 10.33 -2.13
N ARG A 54 11.37 9.12 -1.63
CA ARG A 54 12.36 8.04 -1.48
C ARG A 54 12.72 7.38 -2.80
N THR A 55 11.78 7.32 -3.75
CA THR A 55 11.95 6.66 -5.05
C THR A 55 12.69 7.56 -6.04
N PHE A 56 12.54 8.87 -5.92
CA PHE A 56 13.14 9.88 -6.80
C PHE A 56 13.96 10.87 -5.95
N PRO A 57 15.10 10.44 -5.36
CA PRO A 57 15.91 11.27 -4.47
C PRO A 57 16.53 12.48 -5.18
N ASP A 58 16.75 12.39 -6.50
CA ASP A 58 17.34 13.45 -7.31
C ASP A 58 16.32 14.52 -7.74
N ALA A 59 15.02 14.30 -7.51
CA ALA A 59 13.99 15.27 -7.81
C ALA A 59 13.89 16.31 -6.69
N PRO A 60 13.74 17.63 -7.00
CA PRO A 60 13.47 18.64 -5.99
C PRO A 60 12.23 18.26 -5.16
N PRO A 61 12.23 18.34 -3.81
CA PRO A 61 11.16 17.81 -2.96
C PRO A 61 9.73 18.28 -3.30
N ALA A 62 9.60 19.47 -3.87
CA ALA A 62 8.31 20.01 -4.34
C ALA A 62 7.73 19.21 -5.52
N VAL A 63 8.57 18.66 -6.40
CA VAL A 63 8.16 17.94 -7.62
C VAL A 63 7.42 16.63 -7.31
N PRO A 64 7.94 15.70 -6.47
CA PRO A 64 7.22 14.50 -6.08
C PRO A 64 5.97 14.82 -5.24
N ALA A 65 5.99 15.87 -4.41
CA ALA A 65 4.83 16.30 -3.65
C ALA A 65 3.68 16.75 -4.57
N VAL A 66 3.96 17.67 -5.50
CA VAL A 66 2.97 18.15 -6.47
C VAL A 66 2.43 17.01 -7.34
N ALA A 67 3.30 16.14 -7.85
CA ALA A 67 2.88 15.00 -8.66
C ALA A 67 1.96 14.03 -7.90
N THR A 68 2.13 13.92 -6.58
CA THR A 68 1.30 13.06 -5.72
C THR A 68 -0.05 13.69 -5.43
N GLU A 69 -0.10 14.98 -5.10
CA GLU A 69 -1.37 15.72 -4.91
C GLU A 69 -2.23 15.70 -6.17
N GLU A 70 -1.65 16.03 -7.33
CA GLU A 70 -2.37 15.99 -8.61
C GLU A 70 -2.88 14.57 -8.95
N ALA A 71 -2.14 13.53 -8.54
CA ALA A 71 -2.58 12.17 -8.74
C ALA A 71 -3.76 11.81 -7.82
N PHE A 72 -3.77 12.30 -6.58
CA PHE A 72 -4.90 12.10 -5.67
C PHE A 72 -6.15 12.87 -6.08
N ASP A 73 -5.99 14.11 -6.54
CA ASP A 73 -7.10 14.91 -7.07
C ASP A 73 -7.74 14.23 -8.28
N PHE A 74 -6.93 13.66 -9.18
CA PHE A 74 -7.41 12.89 -10.32
C PHE A 74 -8.30 11.70 -9.92
N PHE A 75 -8.02 11.07 -8.77
CA PHE A 75 -8.80 9.95 -8.25
C PHE A 75 -9.80 10.34 -7.15
N SER A 76 -10.05 11.62 -6.93
CA SER A 76 -10.96 12.12 -5.88
C SER A 76 -12.39 11.59 -6.02
N SER A 77 -12.84 11.35 -7.25
CA SER A 77 -14.17 10.81 -7.60
C SER A 77 -14.21 9.28 -7.75
N ALA A 78 -13.10 8.58 -7.49
CA ALA A 78 -13.03 7.13 -7.67
C ALA A 78 -14.00 6.39 -6.73
N ARG A 79 -14.82 5.50 -7.31
CA ARG A 79 -15.75 4.65 -6.56
C ARG A 79 -15.02 3.62 -5.68
N ILE A 80 -13.86 3.15 -6.12
CA ILE A 80 -13.07 2.14 -5.40
C ILE A 80 -11.94 2.82 -4.64
N ARG A 81 -12.28 3.44 -3.51
CA ARG A 81 -11.36 4.29 -2.73
C ARG A 81 -10.16 3.55 -2.16
N HIS A 82 -10.30 2.25 -1.88
CA HIS A 82 -9.21 1.45 -1.31
C HIS A 82 -8.00 1.28 -2.25
N TYR A 83 -8.16 1.46 -3.56
CA TYR A 83 -7.05 1.42 -4.52
C TYR A 83 -6.44 2.79 -4.80
N VAL A 84 -7.07 3.88 -4.37
CA VAL A 84 -6.62 5.25 -4.66
C VAL A 84 -5.17 5.51 -4.23
N PRO A 85 -4.69 5.06 -3.06
CA PRO A 85 -3.27 5.16 -2.69
C PRO A 85 -2.32 4.56 -3.74
N VAL A 86 -2.59 3.31 -4.15
CA VAL A 86 -1.73 2.58 -5.11
C VAL A 86 -1.79 3.23 -6.50
N LEU A 87 -2.98 3.62 -6.95
CA LEU A 87 -3.17 4.27 -8.25
C LEU A 87 -2.56 5.67 -8.28
N GLY A 88 -2.71 6.43 -7.20
CA GLY A 88 -2.09 7.74 -7.02
C GLY A 88 -0.56 7.63 -7.11
N PHE A 89 0.04 6.71 -6.37
CA PHE A 89 1.48 6.44 -6.44
C PHE A 89 1.92 6.08 -7.87
N LYS A 90 1.27 5.10 -8.52
CA LYS A 90 1.63 4.69 -9.89
C LYS A 90 1.57 5.86 -10.88
N ARG A 91 0.55 6.72 -10.78
CA ARG A 91 0.40 7.89 -11.65
C ARG A 91 1.47 8.94 -11.38
N ALA A 92 1.75 9.23 -10.11
CA ALA A 92 2.81 10.15 -9.71
C ALA A 92 4.18 9.67 -10.20
N SER A 93 4.53 8.40 -9.96
CA SER A 93 5.77 7.79 -10.45
C SER A 93 5.89 7.87 -11.97
N ARG A 94 4.83 7.55 -12.70
CA ARG A 94 4.83 7.65 -14.17
C ARG A 94 5.10 9.08 -14.64
N ARG A 95 4.48 10.08 -14.00
CA ARG A 95 4.71 11.49 -14.32
C ARG A 95 6.16 11.91 -14.04
N LEU A 96 6.72 11.47 -12.93
CA LEU A 96 8.11 11.75 -12.55
C LEU A 96 9.12 11.10 -13.50
N THR A 97 8.86 9.88 -13.99
CA THR A 97 9.70 9.22 -15.00
C THR A 97 9.56 9.87 -16.39
N GLN A 98 8.36 10.32 -16.75
CA GLN A 98 8.09 10.91 -18.07
C GLN A 98 8.50 12.38 -18.18
N ARG A 99 8.64 13.07 -17.05
CA ARG A 99 9.16 14.43 -17.01
C ARG A 99 10.67 14.30 -16.79
N PRO A 100 11.50 14.28 -17.85
CA PRO A 100 12.93 14.47 -17.62
C PRO A 100 13.05 15.75 -16.79
N LEU A 101 13.82 15.68 -15.71
CA LEU A 101 14.34 16.86 -15.04
C LEU A 101 15.11 17.63 -16.12
N LYS A 102 14.41 18.44 -16.92
CA LYS A 102 15.03 19.49 -17.70
C LYS A 102 15.62 20.38 -16.62
N SER A 103 16.88 20.11 -16.31
CA SER A 103 17.80 21.08 -15.79
C SER A 103 17.54 22.37 -16.56
N GLU A 104 16.92 23.34 -15.90
CA GLU A 104 17.01 24.75 -16.27
C GLU A 104 18.48 25.15 -16.11
N ALA A 105 19.30 24.68 -17.04
CA ALA A 105 20.68 25.03 -17.21
C ALA A 105 20.84 25.40 -18.69
N ARG A 106 20.19 26.50 -19.10
CA ARG A 106 20.67 27.30 -20.23
C ARG A 106 20.01 28.67 -20.27
N GLY A 107 20.84 29.69 -20.09
CA GLY A 107 20.51 31.10 -20.25
C GLY A 107 21.60 31.96 -19.64
N GLY A 108 22.84 31.79 -20.13
CA GLY A 108 23.92 32.76 -19.96
C GLY A 108 23.91 33.80 -21.06
#